data_AF-A0A224XCW6-F1
#
_entry.id   AF-A0A224XCW6-F1
#
_cell.length_a   1.000
_cell.length_b   1.000
_cell.length_c   1.000
_cell.angle_alpha   90.00
_cell.angle_beta   90.00
_cell.angle_gamma   90.00
#
_symmetry.space_group_name_H-M   'P 1'
#
loop_
_entity.id
_entity.type
_entity.pdbx_description
1 polymer ?
#
loop_
_entity_poly.entity_id
_entity_poly.type
_entity_poly.pdbx_seq_one_letter_code
_entity_poly.pdbx_strand_id
1 'polypeptide(L)' 'MTRDELEQRIRTELNLPHFKAQIDDNREYSEDDYQEFKNSLVNYYKAYVQDIDTDFQGGLD' A
#
# COMPACT_ATOMS: atom_id res chain seq x y z
N MET A 1 2.98 17.47 -1.24
CA MET A 1 1.70 16.91 -0.76
C MET A 1 1.84 16.57 0.71
N THR A 2 0.81 16.88 1.48
CA THR A 2 0.78 16.57 2.92
C THR A 2 0.47 15.09 3.16
N ARG A 3 0.68 14.62 4.40
CA ARG A 3 0.30 13.26 4.81
C ARG A 3 -1.17 12.97 4.50
N ASP A 4 -2.06 13.89 4.86
CA ASP A 4 -3.50 13.72 4.69
C ASP A 4 -3.90 13.56 3.22
N GLU A 5 -3.30 14.37 2.32
CA GLU A 5 -3.51 14.25 0.88
C GLU A 5 -3.00 12.91 0.33
N LEU A 6 -1.83 12.47 0.78
CA LEU A 6 -1.25 11.18 0.39
C LEU A 6 -2.17 10.03 0.83
N GLU A 7 -2.62 10.05 2.09
CA GLU A 7 -3.53 9.04 2.63
C GLU A 7 -4.87 9.02 1.89
N GLN A 8 -5.49 10.18 1.65
CA GLN A 8 -6.75 10.24 0.91
C GLN A 8 -6.62 9.71 -0.52
N ARG A 9 -5.53 10.04 -1.20
CA ARG A 9 -5.25 9.52 -2.55
C ARG A 9 -5.09 8.01 -2.53
N ILE A 10 -4.27 7.46 -1.62
CA ILE A 10 -4.09 6.00 -1.49
C ILE A 10 -5.41 5.29 -1.18
N ARG A 11 -6.20 5.83 -0.23
CA ARG A 11 -7.52 5.28 0.14
C ARG A 11 -8.45 5.18 -1.07
N THR A 12 -8.45 6.22 -1.91
CA THR A 12 -9.31 6.30 -3.10
C THR A 12 -8.79 5.42 -4.23
N GLU A 13 -7.50 5.51 -4.55
CA GLU A 13 -6.89 4.79 -5.66
C GLU A 13 -6.77 3.28 -5.43
N LEU A 14 -6.45 2.86 -4.21
CA LEU A 14 -6.33 1.44 -3.84
C LEU A 14 -7.62 0.90 -3.21
N ASN A 15 -8.65 1.72 -3.06
CA ASN A 15 -9.92 1.36 -2.47
C ASN A 15 -9.77 0.79 -1.04
N LEU A 16 -8.90 1.42 -0.24
CA LEU A 16 -8.54 1.00 1.11
C LEU A 16 -9.14 1.96 2.16
N PRO A 17 -10.41 1.82 2.54
CA PRO A 17 -11.11 2.79 3.41
C PRO A 17 -10.50 2.93 4.82
N HIS A 18 -9.83 1.89 5.32
CA HIS A 18 -9.17 1.88 6.63
C HIS A 18 -7.65 2.11 6.54
N PHE A 19 -7.13 2.50 5.37
CA PHE A 19 -5.70 2.74 5.21
C PHE A 19 -5.25 3.91 6.08
N LYS A 20 -4.23 3.68 6.91
CA LYS A 20 -3.60 4.73 7.69
C LYS A 20 -2.09 4.59 7.57
N ALA A 21 -1.45 5.58 6.98
CA ALA A 21 -0.01 5.56 6.79
C ALA A 21 0.69 5.95 8.10
N GLN A 22 1.62 5.11 8.59
CA GLN A 22 2.54 5.51 9.66
C GLN A 22 3.72 6.26 9.05
N ILE A 23 3.46 7.48 8.59
CA ILE A 23 4.46 8.34 7.96
C ILE A 23 4.49 9.70 8.65
N ASP A 24 5.59 10.41 8.44
CA ASP A 24 5.88 11.68 9.10
C ASP A 24 4.91 12.78 8.65
N ASP A 25 4.16 13.37 9.59
CA ASP A 25 3.17 14.42 9.30
C ASP A 25 3.82 15.75 8.92
N ASN A 26 5.05 15.98 9.38
CA ASN A 26 5.79 17.21 9.14
C ASN A 26 6.61 17.17 7.85
N ARG A 27 6.52 16.08 7.07
CA ARG A 27 7.22 15.94 5.79
C ARG A 27 6.28 16.29 4.64
N GLU A 28 6.75 17.14 3.73
CA GLU A 28 6.13 17.29 2.43
C GLU A 28 6.61 16.18 1.49
N TYR A 29 5.67 15.42 0.95
CA TYR A 29 5.93 14.37 -0.02
C TYR A 29 5.87 14.95 -1.43
N SER A 30 6.84 14.61 -2.27
CA SER A 30 6.78 14.91 -3.70
C SER A 30 5.89 13.90 -4.43
N GLU A 31 5.53 14.19 -5.68
CA GLU A 31 4.79 13.23 -6.51
C GLU A 31 5.60 11.94 -6.75
N ASP A 32 6.92 12.04 -6.77
CA ASP A 32 7.84 10.90 -6.88
C ASP A 32 7.77 10.01 -5.62
N ASP A 33 7.85 10.63 -4.43
CA ASP A 33 7.69 9.93 -3.14
C ASP A 33 6.35 9.19 -3.07
N TYR A 34 5.28 9.79 -3.59
CA TYR A 34 3.96 9.16 -3.64
C TYR A 34 3.95 7.91 -4.51
N GLN A 35 4.53 8.00 -5.71
CA GLN A 35 4.59 6.87 -6.64
C GLN A 35 5.42 5.72 -6.07
N GLU A 36 6.57 6.02 -5.45
CA GLU A 36 7.37 5.02 -4.73
C GLU A 36 6.56 4.37 -3.60
N PHE A 37 5.90 5.18 -2.77
CA PHE A 37 5.10 4.69 -1.65
C PHE A 37 3.95 3.79 -2.13
N LYS A 38 3.21 4.22 -3.15
CA LYS A 38 2.13 3.45 -3.78
C LYS A 38 2.64 2.12 -4.33
N ASN A 39 3.74 2.14 -5.06
CA ASN A 39 4.34 0.93 -5.63
C ASN A 39 4.78 -0.04 -4.53
N SER A 40 5.42 0.46 -3.48
CA SER A 40 5.79 -0.34 -2.31
C SER A 40 4.56 -0.99 -1.66
N LEU A 41 3.47 -0.22 -1.50
CA LEU A 41 2.23 -0.72 -0.90
C LEU A 41 1.56 -1.82 -1.74
N VAL A 42 1.46 -1.59 -3.05
CA VAL A 42 0.88 -2.55 -4.00
C VAL A 42 1.73 -3.82 -4.05
N ASN A 43 3.06 -3.67 -4.06
CA ASN A 43 3.96 -4.82 -4.08
C ASN A 43 3.86 -5.62 -2.78
N TYR A 44 3.78 -4.95 -1.63
CA TYR A 44 3.54 -5.60 -0.34
C TYR A 44 2.23 -6.39 -0.33
N TYR A 45 1.15 -5.80 -0.85
CA TYR A 45 -0.15 -6.48 -0.94
C TYR A 45 -0.12 -7.67 -1.91
N LYS A 46 0.51 -7.51 -3.08
CA LYS A 46 0.70 -8.60 -4.05
C LYS A 46 1.52 -9.75 -3.47
N ALA A 47 2.61 -9.44 -2.77
CA ALA A 47 3.42 -10.45 -2.11
C ALA A 47 2.60 -11.20 -1.05
N TYR A 48 1.85 -10.48 -0.20
CA TYR A 48 0.98 -11.10 0.80
C TYR A 48 -0.09 -12.02 0.18
N VAL A 49 -0.75 -11.59 -0.90
CA VAL A 49 -1.75 -12.41 -1.60
C VAL A 49 -1.11 -13.60 -2.31
N GLN A 50 0.05 -13.42 -2.95
CA GLN A 50 0.78 -14.52 -3.61
C GLN A 50 1.31 -15.55 -2.61
N ASP A 51 1.73 -15.13 -1.42
CA ASP A 51 2.16 -16.03 -0.35
C ASP A 51 1.01 -16.91 0.12
N ILE A 52 -0.20 -16.34 0.24
CA ILE A 52 -1.43 -17.09 0.59
C ILE A 52 -1.83 -18.07 -0.52
N ASP A 53 -1.71 -17.69 -1.79
CA ASP A 53 -2.04 -18.57 -2.92
C ASP A 53 -1.03 -19.74 -3.04
N THR A 54 0.23 -19.49 -2.70
CA THR A 54 1.29 -20.52 -2.67
C THR A 54 1.09 -21.52 -1.53
N ASP A 55 0.64 -21.08 -0.35
CA ASP A 55 0.35 -21.98 0.78
C ASP A 55 -0.95 -22.80 0.57
N PHE A 56 -1.90 -22.30 -0.23
CA PHE A 56 -3.15 -23.01 -0.55
C PHE A 56 -3.02 -24.07 -1.66
N GLN A 57 -1.96 -24.02 -2.48
CA GLN A 57 -1.68 -25.04 -3.50
C GLN A 57 -0.88 -26.24 -2.96
N GLY A 58 -0.44 -26.22 -1.69
CA GLY A 58 0.39 -27.27 -1.08
C GLY A 58 -0.34 -28.27 -0.17
N GLY A 59 -1.67 -28.26 -0.15
CA GLY A 59 -2.45 -28.95 0.88
C GLY A 59 -3.55 -29.88 0.39
N LEU A 60 -3.42 -30.52 -0.79
CA LEU A 60 -4.17 -31.72 -1.17
C LEU A 60 -3.37 -32.51 -2.23
N ASP A 61 -2.37 -33.28 -1.79
CA ASP A 61 -2.14 -34.65 -2.27
C ASP A 61 -1.31 -35.44 -1.24
#